data_AF-A0A1B0DMD7-F1
#
_entry.id   AF-A0A1B0DMD7-F1
#
_cell.length_a   1.000
_cell.length_b   1.000
_cell.length_c   1.000
_cell.angle_alpha   90.00
_cell.angle_beta   90.00
_cell.angle_gamma   90.00
#
_symmetry.space_group_name_H-M   'P 1'
#
loop_
_entity.id
_entity.type
_entity.pdbx_description
1 polymer ?
#
loop_
_entity_poly.entity_id
_entity_poly.type
_entity_poly.pdbx_seq_one_letter_code
_entity_poly.pdbx_strand_id
1 'polypeptide(L)'
;RLRDCGLQTAEGLAQTKQERTTDEKEYDNNKLRAVRCVERDKLQSRTLSGRHSRFGGTYILKNIKSVSEKDVICHQRIEKAINVTFDGEKKKKRQSKGLIGDFTPERRSLFAIRIHLRQFCIQVLQQAYNPLIRQVKRIIDTNQYSTGGQDDSYLFWAIRFFMEFNRHNGFRLDLVSETVNVQTFHWILTRMQDAMDNLALEKKNFRPWAKKLHMRMLAFRECLLTLCTMQKINDDVNQCLFKKIQHNIFYVMEFREIVLHLMLNFKETQVTKSQLIDTVQMGHLYMRMFEKFCRGTVFVQCPKGKGRKKSKKSKKPIQKKATKSWGEISGQIHEILTKELAKDDSIMPFDAASDKPIDDQSEDCMRTIFSLLHSERFERAVLYLRAAR
;
A
#
# COMPACT_ATOMS: atom_id res chain seq x y z
N ARG A 1 19.29 24.77 -2.91
CA ARG A 1 20.56 24.47 -2.18
C ARG A 1 20.31 23.84 -0.79
N LEU A 2 19.11 23.30 -0.51
CA LEU A 2 18.85 22.43 0.65
C LEU A 2 18.99 20.98 0.20
N ARG A 3 20.24 20.54 0.09
CA ARG A 3 20.57 19.12 -0.13
C ARG A 3 20.64 18.48 1.24
N ASP A 4 19.72 17.57 1.52
CA ASP A 4 19.92 16.40 2.38
C ASP A 4 20.76 16.71 3.66
N CYS A 5 20.40 17.79 4.35
CA CYS A 5 20.91 18.05 5.69
C CYS A 5 20.35 16.93 6.56
N GLY A 6 21.20 16.09 7.16
CA GLY A 6 20.82 15.00 8.07
C GLY A 6 19.67 15.42 8.98
N LEU A 7 18.46 15.02 8.59
CA LEU A 7 17.24 15.39 9.29
C LEU A 7 17.20 14.58 10.57
N GLN A 8 16.71 15.22 11.62
CA GLN A 8 16.53 14.55 12.88
C GLN A 8 15.48 13.44 12.73
N THR A 9 15.82 12.21 13.14
CA THR A 9 14.89 11.08 13.05
C THR A 9 13.71 11.32 14.01
N ALA A 10 12.49 11.09 13.51
CA ALA A 10 11.28 11.23 14.32
C ALA A 10 11.30 10.25 15.48
N GLU A 11 11.80 9.03 15.24
CA GLU A 11 12.07 8.03 16.28
C GLU A 11 13.02 8.56 17.37
N GLY A 12 14.15 9.18 16.99
CA GLY A 12 15.12 9.72 17.94
C GLY A 12 14.57 10.89 18.77
N LEU A 13 13.64 11.68 18.22
CA LEU A 13 12.93 12.74 18.95
C LEU A 13 11.86 12.15 19.89
N ALA A 14 11.08 11.19 19.42
CA ALA A 14 10.02 10.56 20.19
C ALA A 14 10.53 9.68 21.34
N GLN A 15 11.79 9.23 21.28
CA GLN A 15 12.45 8.52 22.38
C GLN A 15 13.14 9.45 23.37
N THR A 16 13.38 10.73 23.03
CA THR A 16 14.05 11.68 23.93
C THR A 16 13.16 11.93 25.16
N LYS A 17 13.59 11.48 26.34
CA LYS A 17 12.89 11.74 27.61
C LYS A 17 13.26 13.10 28.19
N GLN A 18 12.46 13.56 29.16
CA GLN A 18 12.63 14.87 29.83
C GLN A 18 13.97 14.99 30.56
N GLU A 19 14.50 13.86 31.02
CA GLU A 19 15.83 13.74 31.62
C GLU A 19 16.62 12.65 30.93
N ARG A 20 17.95 12.84 30.83
CA ARG A 20 18.86 11.86 30.24
C ARG A 20 19.08 10.74 31.27
N THR A 21 18.45 9.59 31.05
CA THR A 21 18.58 8.44 31.96
C THR A 21 20.03 7.96 32.00
N THR A 22 20.41 7.36 33.13
CA THR A 22 21.72 6.68 33.30
C THR A 22 21.96 5.67 32.18
N ASP A 23 20.89 4.96 31.79
CA ASP A 23 20.92 3.92 30.76
C ASP A 23 21.19 4.49 29.36
N GLU A 24 20.64 5.66 29.04
CA GLU A 24 20.93 6.34 27.76
C GLU A 24 22.39 6.80 27.70
N LYS A 25 22.93 7.29 28.83
CA LYS A 25 24.35 7.68 28.92
C LYS A 25 25.25 6.46 28.75
N GLU A 26 24.90 5.34 29.37
CA GLU A 26 25.65 4.10 29.26
C GLU A 26 25.58 3.52 27.84
N TYR A 27 24.40 3.53 27.22
CA TYR A 27 24.22 3.13 25.82
C TYR A 27 25.06 3.98 24.86
N ASP A 28 25.05 5.31 25.01
CA ASP A 28 25.86 6.22 24.21
C ASP A 28 27.36 5.93 24.40
N ASN A 29 27.80 5.68 25.64
CA ASN A 29 29.18 5.31 25.95
C ASN A 29 29.57 3.96 25.33
N ASN A 30 28.70 2.95 25.39
CA ASN A 30 28.94 1.65 24.79
C ASN A 30 28.99 1.72 23.26
N LYS A 31 28.12 2.53 22.65
CA LYS A 31 28.16 2.79 21.20
C LYS A 31 29.47 3.49 20.81
N LEU A 32 29.94 4.45 21.60
CA LEU A 32 31.21 5.13 21.38
C LEU A 32 32.42 4.17 21.53
N ARG A 33 32.38 3.27 22.52
CA ARG A 33 33.38 2.20 22.69
C ARG A 33 33.39 1.27 21.48
N ALA A 34 32.23 0.83 21.00
CA ALA A 34 32.11 -0.05 19.84
C ALA A 34 32.69 0.59 18.57
N VAL A 35 32.35 1.87 18.30
CA VAL A 35 32.92 2.60 17.15
C VAL A 35 34.43 2.72 17.28
N ARG A 36 34.94 3.05 18.47
CA ARG A 36 36.39 3.15 18.72
C ARG A 36 37.10 1.81 18.53
N CYS A 37 36.50 0.69 18.92
CA CYS A 37 37.05 -0.65 18.65
C CYS A 37 37.12 -0.93 17.15
N VAL A 38 36.03 -0.70 16.41
CA VAL A 38 36.02 -0.89 14.94
C VAL A 38 37.05 -0.02 14.24
N GLU A 39 37.23 1.24 14.66
CA GLU A 39 38.27 2.11 14.10
C GLU A 39 39.67 1.59 14.43
N ARG A 40 39.90 1.12 15.66
CA ARG A 40 41.18 0.51 16.06
C ARG A 40 41.47 -0.76 15.26
N ASP A 41 40.49 -1.63 15.08
CA ASP A 41 40.65 -2.87 14.31
C ASP A 41 40.92 -2.57 12.82
N LYS A 42 40.29 -1.52 12.26
CA LYS A 42 40.60 -1.05 10.90
C LYS A 42 42.02 -0.49 10.79
N LEU A 43 42.50 0.20 11.81
CA LEU A 43 43.88 0.71 11.84
C LEU A 43 44.90 -0.43 12.01
N GLN A 44 44.57 -1.45 12.79
CA GLN A 44 45.44 -2.63 12.99
C GLN A 44 45.44 -3.58 11.79
N SER A 45 44.29 -3.78 11.14
CA SER A 45 44.18 -4.61 9.92
C SER A 45 44.76 -3.93 8.68
N ARG A 46 45.01 -2.62 8.72
CA ARG A 46 45.85 -1.97 7.72
C ARG A 46 47.28 -2.45 7.92
N THR A 47 47.67 -3.46 7.14
CA THR A 47 49.06 -3.87 6.97
C THR A 47 49.87 -2.71 6.39
N LEU A 48 50.40 -1.88 7.29
CA LEU A 48 51.42 -0.90 6.98
C LEU A 48 52.66 -1.70 6.59
N SER A 49 52.96 -1.70 5.30
CA SER A 49 54.18 -2.34 4.84
C SER A 49 55.37 -1.56 5.38
N GLY A 50 56.28 -2.26 6.07
CA GLY A 50 57.52 -1.70 6.59
C GLY A 50 58.50 -1.22 5.49
N ARG A 51 58.13 -1.28 4.21
CA ARG A 51 58.93 -0.80 3.08
C ARG A 51 58.11 0.16 2.21
N HIS A 52 58.80 1.18 1.69
CA HIS A 52 58.19 2.22 0.85
C HIS A 52 57.54 1.63 -0.42
N SER A 53 56.58 2.36 -1.00
CA SER A 53 55.77 1.90 -2.14
C SER A 53 56.58 1.56 -3.41
N ARG A 54 57.84 2.02 -3.52
CA ARG A 54 58.71 1.75 -4.68
C ARG A 54 59.56 0.48 -4.50
N PHE A 55 59.52 -0.15 -3.32
CA PHE A 55 60.12 -1.45 -3.09
C PHE A 55 59.19 -2.55 -3.65
N GLY A 56 59.21 -2.69 -4.98
CA GLY A 56 58.58 -3.81 -5.68
C GLY A 56 59.63 -4.87 -5.95
N GLY A 57 59.44 -6.09 -5.46
CA GLY A 57 60.25 -7.22 -5.90
C GLY A 57 59.87 -7.61 -7.33
N THR A 58 60.78 -8.23 -8.05
CA THR A 58 60.55 -8.75 -9.40
C THR A 58 60.35 -10.25 -9.33
N TYR A 59 59.17 -10.73 -9.75
CA TYR A 59 58.80 -12.14 -9.71
C TYR A 59 58.43 -12.63 -11.11
N ILE A 60 58.73 -13.90 -11.39
CA ILE A 60 58.32 -14.58 -12.62
C ILE A 60 57.10 -15.46 -12.28
N LEU A 61 55.97 -15.16 -12.91
CA LEU A 61 54.73 -15.92 -12.75
C LEU A 61 54.73 -17.11 -13.71
N LYS A 62 55.00 -18.30 -13.15
CA LYS A 62 54.90 -19.55 -13.90
C LYS A 62 53.43 -19.85 -14.21
N ASN A 63 53.16 -20.41 -15.39
CA ASN A 63 51.82 -20.78 -15.90
C ASN A 63 50.93 -19.62 -16.37
N ILE A 64 51.45 -18.38 -16.42
CA ILE A 64 50.76 -17.26 -17.06
C ILE A 64 51.67 -16.77 -18.19
N LYS A 65 51.26 -17.01 -19.43
CA LYS A 65 51.97 -16.54 -20.61
C LYS A 65 51.61 -15.09 -20.92
N SER A 66 52.63 -14.28 -21.18
CA SER A 66 52.50 -12.93 -21.71
C SER A 66 52.07 -12.96 -23.17
N VAL A 67 51.75 -11.79 -23.73
CA VAL A 67 51.45 -11.59 -25.16
C VAL A 67 52.59 -12.10 -26.06
N SER A 68 53.82 -12.15 -25.54
CA SER A 68 55.01 -12.63 -26.24
C SER A 68 55.36 -14.10 -25.93
N GLU A 69 54.40 -14.92 -25.49
CA GLU A 69 54.50 -16.36 -25.14
C GLU A 69 55.45 -16.74 -23.99
N LYS A 70 56.25 -15.80 -23.50
CA LYS A 70 57.13 -15.93 -22.31
C LYS A 70 56.34 -15.72 -21.00
N ASP A 71 56.84 -16.28 -19.91
CA ASP A 71 56.25 -16.10 -18.57
C ASP A 71 56.17 -14.61 -18.17
N VAL A 72 55.08 -14.23 -17.49
CA VAL A 72 54.83 -12.83 -17.09
C VAL A 72 55.75 -12.42 -15.93
N ILE A 73 56.40 -11.27 -16.09
CA ILE A 73 57.21 -10.63 -15.04
C ILE A 73 56.34 -9.63 -14.27
N CYS A 74 56.26 -9.76 -12.94
CA CYS A 74 55.51 -8.87 -12.06
C CYS A 74 56.42 -8.09 -11.12
N HIS A 75 56.28 -6.76 -11.11
CA HIS A 75 57.02 -5.85 -10.22
C HIS A 75 56.16 -5.37 -9.04
N GLN A 76 55.47 -6.30 -8.38
CA GLN A 76 54.60 -6.01 -7.24
C GLN A 76 54.96 -6.89 -6.05
N ARG A 77 54.53 -6.52 -4.85
CA ARG A 77 54.76 -7.33 -3.64
C ARG A 77 54.19 -8.74 -3.82
N ILE A 78 54.85 -9.74 -3.22
CA ILE A 78 54.50 -11.17 -3.32
C ILE A 78 53.01 -11.40 -3.03
N GLU A 79 52.45 -10.78 -1.99
CA GLU A 79 51.02 -10.89 -1.64
C GLU A 79 50.06 -10.47 -2.78
N LYS A 80 50.44 -9.45 -3.56
CA LYS A 80 49.69 -9.00 -4.74
C LYS A 80 50.03 -9.82 -5.98
N ALA A 81 51.26 -10.30 -6.08
CA ALA A 81 51.73 -11.17 -7.16
C ALA A 81 51.16 -12.61 -7.06
N ILE A 82 50.68 -13.04 -5.90
CA ILE A 82 49.94 -14.32 -5.78
C ILE A 82 48.50 -14.15 -6.30
N ASN A 83 47.91 -12.98 -6.08
CA ASN A 83 46.54 -12.65 -6.50
C ASN A 83 46.53 -11.73 -7.73
N VAL A 84 47.25 -12.13 -8.80
CA VAL A 84 47.35 -11.31 -10.02
C VAL A 84 45.98 -11.17 -10.66
N THR A 85 45.43 -9.97 -10.59
CA THR A 85 44.20 -9.59 -11.28
C THR A 85 44.56 -8.63 -12.41
N PHE A 86 44.51 -9.12 -13.64
CA PHE A 86 44.73 -8.32 -14.86
C PHE A 86 43.60 -7.31 -15.12
N ASP A 87 42.55 -7.32 -14.30
CA ASP A 87 41.46 -6.34 -14.32
C ASP A 87 41.81 -5.01 -13.63
N GLY A 88 42.90 -4.96 -12.86
CA GLY A 88 43.32 -3.75 -12.14
C GLY A 88 43.78 -2.61 -13.08
N GLU A 89 44.38 -2.96 -14.21
CA GLU A 89 44.88 -2.01 -15.22
C GLU A 89 43.84 -1.63 -16.27
N LYS A 90 42.71 -2.35 -16.33
CA LYS A 90 41.60 -2.00 -17.21
C LYS A 90 41.01 -0.67 -16.77
N LYS A 91 40.91 0.29 -17.70
CA LYS A 91 40.17 1.54 -17.47
C LYS A 91 38.73 1.17 -17.12
N LYS A 92 38.38 1.27 -15.83
CA LYS A 92 37.01 1.03 -15.35
C LYS A 92 36.05 1.85 -16.21
N LYS A 93 35.07 1.18 -16.83
CA LYS A 93 34.00 1.87 -17.56
C LYS A 93 33.40 2.89 -16.61
N ARG A 94 33.33 4.16 -17.03
CA ARG A 94 32.69 5.22 -16.24
C ARG A 94 31.26 4.79 -15.97
N GLN A 95 31.01 4.20 -14.80
CA GLN A 95 29.66 4.07 -14.28
C GLN A 95 29.14 5.50 -14.15
N SER A 96 27.92 5.74 -14.63
CA SER A 96 27.23 6.98 -14.27
C SER A 96 27.31 7.05 -12.75
N LYS A 97 27.78 8.18 -12.22
CA LYS A 97 27.68 8.43 -10.79
C LYS A 97 26.19 8.43 -10.49
N GLY A 98 25.61 7.26 -10.20
CA GLY A 98 24.36 7.16 -9.48
C GLY A 98 24.49 8.10 -8.29
N LEU A 99 23.42 8.82 -7.98
CA LEU A 99 23.38 9.78 -6.87
C LEU A 99 24.01 9.09 -5.65
N ILE A 100 25.24 9.51 -5.34
CA ILE A 100 26.08 8.92 -4.30
C ILE A 100 25.23 8.93 -3.04
N GLY A 101 25.04 7.74 -2.47
CA GLY A 101 24.02 7.49 -1.47
C GLY A 101 23.98 8.56 -0.39
N ASP A 102 22.79 9.10 -0.18
CA ASP A 102 22.42 10.01 0.90
C ASP A 102 22.45 9.29 2.27
N PHE A 103 23.50 8.53 2.56
CA PHE A 103 23.85 8.18 3.94
C PHE A 103 24.56 9.38 4.55
N THR A 104 23.81 10.48 4.65
CA THR A 104 24.27 11.59 5.48
C THR A 104 24.24 11.10 6.93
N PRO A 105 25.33 11.24 7.68
CA PRO A 105 25.35 10.82 9.08
C PRO A 105 24.21 11.53 9.81
N GLU A 106 23.47 10.78 10.64
CA GLU A 106 22.41 11.32 11.49
C GLU A 106 22.97 12.52 12.28
N ARG A 107 22.54 13.74 11.93
CA ARG A 107 22.89 14.92 12.70
C ARG A 107 22.00 14.92 13.94
N ARG A 108 22.54 14.45 15.06
CA ARG A 108 21.87 14.55 16.36
C ARG A 108 22.08 15.96 16.91
N SER A 109 20.99 16.71 17.05
CA SER A 109 21.00 18.00 17.74
C SER A 109 21.28 17.81 19.24
N LEU A 110 21.74 18.87 19.91
CA LEU A 110 22.02 18.85 21.34
C LEU A 110 20.78 18.38 22.11
N PHE A 111 20.98 17.59 23.17
CA PHE A 111 19.88 16.98 23.94
C PHE A 111 18.83 18.01 24.41
N ALA A 112 19.26 19.18 24.90
CA ALA A 112 18.35 20.26 25.29
C ALA A 112 17.45 20.72 24.12
N ILE A 113 18.01 20.87 22.92
CA ILE A 113 17.25 21.23 21.72
C ILE A 113 16.24 20.12 21.38
N ARG A 114 16.60 18.85 21.58
CA ARG A 114 15.70 17.71 21.32
C ARG A 114 14.48 17.69 22.24
N ILE A 115 14.64 18.07 23.51
CA ILE A 115 13.51 18.20 24.44
C ILE A 115 12.55 19.28 23.97
N HIS A 116 13.07 20.46 23.62
CA HIS A 116 12.23 21.57 23.11
C HIS A 116 11.52 21.19 21.80
N LEU A 117 12.25 20.56 20.87
CA LEU A 117 11.68 20.09 19.60
C LEU A 117 10.61 19.01 19.83
N ARG A 118 10.82 18.07 20.75
CA ARG A 118 9.81 17.08 21.13
C ARG A 118 8.55 17.76 21.65
N GLN A 119 8.68 18.70 22.58
CA GLN A 119 7.54 19.41 23.14
C GLN A 119 6.78 20.20 22.06
N PHE A 120 7.51 20.87 21.17
CA PHE A 120 6.93 21.55 20.02
C PHE A 120 6.18 20.57 19.09
N CYS A 121 6.75 19.42 18.76
CA CYS A 121 6.08 18.39 17.95
C CYS A 121 4.79 17.88 18.59
N ILE A 122 4.78 17.71 19.92
CA ILE A 122 3.57 17.31 20.66
C ILE A 122 2.50 18.40 20.56
N GLN A 123 2.85 19.67 20.75
CA GLN A 123 1.92 20.80 20.62
C GLN A 123 1.35 20.90 19.20
N VAL A 124 2.19 20.77 18.18
CA VAL A 124 1.77 20.78 16.77
C VAL A 124 0.80 19.63 16.49
N LEU A 125 1.09 18.42 16.96
CA LEU A 125 0.19 17.26 16.80
C LEU A 125 -1.16 17.46 17.49
N GLN A 126 -1.17 18.11 18.66
CA GLN A 126 -2.41 18.33 19.42
C GLN A 126 -3.29 19.44 18.84
N GLN A 127 -2.69 20.52 18.33
CA GLN A 127 -3.44 21.74 18.03
C GLN A 127 -3.52 22.08 16.54
N ALA A 128 -2.50 21.73 15.75
CA ALA A 128 -2.35 22.26 14.39
C ALA A 128 -2.33 21.19 13.29
N TYR A 129 -1.96 19.94 13.59
CA TYR A 129 -1.69 18.94 12.57
C TYR A 129 -2.91 18.63 11.68
N ASN A 130 -4.04 18.22 12.26
CA ASN A 130 -5.23 17.86 11.47
C ASN A 130 -5.74 19.04 10.61
N PRO A 131 -5.92 20.27 11.15
CA PRO A 131 -6.30 21.44 10.33
C PRO A 131 -5.27 21.79 9.26
N LEU A 132 -3.97 21.71 9.57
CA LEU A 132 -2.88 22.03 8.65
C LEU A 132 -2.89 21.08 7.45
N ILE A 133 -2.93 19.77 7.70
CA ILE A 133 -2.95 18.78 6.61
C ILE A 133 -4.19 18.95 5.74
N ARG A 134 -5.36 19.15 6.35
CA ARG A 134 -6.62 19.37 5.61
C ARG A 134 -6.53 20.59 4.70
N GLN A 135 -6.07 21.72 5.22
CA GLN A 135 -6.00 22.97 4.47
C GLN A 135 -4.95 22.90 3.36
N VAL A 136 -3.76 22.38 3.65
CA VAL A 136 -2.69 22.27 2.64
C VAL A 136 -3.07 21.29 1.53
N LYS A 137 -3.70 20.15 1.87
CA LYS A 137 -4.26 19.23 0.86
C LYS A 137 -5.27 19.94 -0.05
N ARG A 138 -6.22 20.69 0.53
CA ARG A 138 -7.22 21.43 -0.24
C ARG A 138 -6.59 22.45 -1.18
N ILE A 139 -5.54 23.15 -0.75
CA ILE A 139 -4.79 24.10 -1.57
C ILE A 139 -4.09 23.38 -2.73
N ILE A 140 -3.44 22.24 -2.46
CA ILE A 140 -2.74 21.45 -3.49
C ILE A 140 -3.73 20.89 -4.51
N ASP A 141 -4.91 20.45 -4.09
CA ASP A 141 -5.95 19.94 -4.98
C ASP A 141 -6.55 21.06 -5.83
N THR A 142 -6.78 22.24 -5.24
CA THR A 142 -7.32 23.41 -5.96
C THR A 142 -6.32 23.94 -6.99
N ASN A 143 -5.03 24.00 -6.63
CA ASN A 143 -3.97 24.51 -7.48
C ASN A 143 -3.33 23.43 -8.37
N GLN A 144 -3.93 22.24 -8.48
CA GLN A 144 -3.38 21.13 -9.26
C GLN A 144 -3.16 21.49 -10.74
N TYR A 145 -3.94 22.43 -11.27
CA TYR A 145 -3.85 22.92 -12.65
C TYR A 145 -3.01 24.20 -12.80
N SER A 146 -2.48 24.75 -11.71
CA SER A 146 -1.62 25.93 -11.77
C SER A 146 -0.22 25.53 -12.26
N THR A 147 0.23 26.20 -13.32
CA THR A 147 1.51 25.96 -14.04
C THR A 147 2.77 26.17 -13.19
N GLY A 148 2.63 26.70 -11.97
CA GLY A 148 3.71 26.80 -11.00
C GLY A 148 3.91 25.46 -10.33
N GLY A 149 4.96 24.73 -10.70
CA GLY A 149 5.31 23.43 -10.12
C GLY A 149 5.46 23.48 -8.60
N GLN A 150 4.35 23.35 -7.88
CA GLN A 150 4.34 23.44 -6.43
C GLN A 150 5.10 22.26 -5.84
N ASP A 151 5.86 22.57 -4.79
CA ASP A 151 6.66 21.59 -4.07
C ASP A 151 5.79 20.96 -2.96
N ASP A 152 5.00 19.98 -3.35
CA ASP A 152 4.19 19.16 -2.45
C ASP A 152 5.05 18.24 -1.55
N SER A 153 6.35 18.11 -1.84
CA SER A 153 7.30 17.27 -1.11
C SER A 153 7.32 17.56 0.39
N TYR A 154 7.15 18.83 0.79
CA TYR A 154 7.12 19.22 2.21
C TYR A 154 5.90 18.68 2.95
N LEU A 155 4.73 18.62 2.30
CA LEU A 155 3.54 18.07 2.90
C LEU A 155 3.72 16.56 3.13
N PHE A 156 4.19 15.83 2.12
CA PHE A 156 4.47 14.40 2.27
C PHE A 156 5.56 14.12 3.31
N TRP A 157 6.59 14.96 3.36
CA TRP A 157 7.58 14.89 4.42
C TRP A 157 6.98 15.12 5.80
N ALA A 158 6.12 16.13 5.96
CA ALA A 158 5.43 16.42 7.22
C ALA A 158 4.52 15.27 7.64
N ILE A 159 3.71 14.71 6.72
CA ILE A 159 2.88 13.53 6.96
C ILE A 159 3.75 12.38 7.47
N ARG A 160 4.83 12.05 6.75
CA ARG A 160 5.77 11.00 7.17
C ARG A 160 6.32 11.28 8.57
N PHE A 161 6.88 12.46 8.81
CA PHE A 161 7.56 12.80 10.06
C PHE A 161 6.63 12.78 11.27
N PHE A 162 5.46 13.42 11.17
CA PHE A 162 4.51 13.51 12.28
C PHE A 162 3.79 12.18 12.54
N MET A 163 3.50 11.39 11.50
CA MET A 163 2.99 10.02 11.66
C MET A 163 4.02 9.13 12.36
N GLU A 164 5.28 9.17 11.92
CA GLU A 164 6.39 8.42 12.53
C GLU A 164 6.58 8.83 14.00
N PHE A 165 6.58 10.14 14.28
CA PHE A 165 6.68 10.66 15.64
C PHE A 165 5.50 10.20 16.52
N ASN A 166 4.27 10.29 16.03
CA ASN A 166 3.09 9.82 16.78
C ASN A 166 3.17 8.31 17.05
N ARG A 167 3.62 7.53 16.07
CA ARG A 167 3.78 6.08 16.20
C ARG A 167 4.75 5.70 17.33
N HIS A 168 5.82 6.46 17.50
CA HIS A 168 6.82 6.23 18.57
C HIS A 168 6.47 6.91 19.91
N ASN A 169 5.60 7.92 19.92
CA ASN A 169 5.21 8.69 21.12
C ASN A 169 3.91 8.19 21.78
N GLY A 170 3.67 6.87 21.79
CA GLY A 170 2.48 6.28 22.42
C GLY A 170 1.19 6.43 21.59
N PHE A 171 1.32 6.32 20.26
CA PHE A 171 0.26 6.33 19.23
C PHE A 171 -1.16 6.65 19.71
N ARG A 172 -1.63 7.85 19.38
CA ARG A 172 -3.03 8.25 19.54
C ARG A 172 -3.66 8.52 18.19
N LEU A 173 -4.78 7.87 17.88
CA LEU A 173 -5.47 8.04 16.60
C LEU A 173 -6.04 9.45 16.45
N ASP A 174 -6.58 10.02 17.53
CA ASP A 174 -7.30 11.32 17.51
C ASP A 174 -6.45 12.45 16.92
N LEU A 175 -5.16 12.46 17.25
CA LEU A 175 -4.21 13.47 16.79
C LEU A 175 -3.94 13.41 15.28
N VAL A 176 -4.24 12.27 14.65
CA VAL A 176 -3.76 11.93 13.31
C VAL A 176 -4.90 11.42 12.41
N SER A 177 -6.14 11.71 12.82
CA SER A 177 -7.37 11.30 12.16
C SER A 177 -7.49 11.82 10.72
N GLU A 178 -6.92 12.98 10.40
CA GLU A 178 -6.93 13.52 9.04
C GLU A 178 -6.06 12.69 8.06
N THR A 179 -4.97 12.09 8.53
CA THR A 179 -4.10 11.27 7.66
C THR A 179 -4.44 9.79 7.69
N VAL A 180 -5.03 9.29 8.77
CA VAL A 180 -5.51 7.92 8.90
C VAL A 180 -6.97 7.80 8.46
N ASN A 181 -7.26 8.25 7.24
CA ASN A 181 -8.58 8.08 6.64
C ASN A 181 -8.45 7.52 5.21
N VAL A 182 -9.52 6.88 4.72
CA VAL A 182 -9.52 6.25 3.39
C VAL A 182 -9.22 7.25 2.27
N GLN A 183 -9.77 8.47 2.39
CA GLN A 183 -9.62 9.51 1.36
C GLN A 183 -8.17 10.00 1.23
N THR A 184 -7.49 10.24 2.36
CA THR A 184 -6.09 10.65 2.42
C THR A 184 -5.18 9.50 1.99
N PHE A 185 -5.48 8.26 2.35
CA PHE A 185 -4.76 7.10 1.83
C PHE A 185 -4.82 7.02 0.30
N HIS A 186 -6.02 7.15 -0.27
CA HIS A 186 -6.18 7.16 -1.72
C HIS A 186 -5.53 8.39 -2.36
N TRP A 187 -5.64 9.56 -1.74
CA TRP A 187 -4.97 10.78 -2.21
C TRP A 187 -3.44 10.61 -2.27
N ILE A 188 -2.81 10.05 -1.24
CA ILE A 188 -1.36 9.75 -1.24
C ILE A 188 -1.02 8.77 -2.37
N LEU A 189 -1.86 7.74 -2.56
CA LEU A 189 -1.70 6.74 -3.61
C LEU A 189 -1.74 7.36 -5.01
N THR A 190 -2.78 8.13 -5.32
CA THR A 190 -2.94 8.80 -6.63
C THR A 190 -1.76 9.71 -6.90
N ARG A 191 -1.32 10.50 -5.91
CA ARG A 191 -0.14 11.35 -6.07
C ARG A 191 1.14 10.54 -6.29
N MET A 192 1.26 9.36 -5.68
CA MET A 192 2.40 8.48 -5.94
C MET A 192 2.38 7.94 -7.37
N GLN A 193 1.21 7.49 -7.87
CA GLN A 193 1.02 7.06 -9.26
C GLN A 193 1.36 8.20 -10.24
N ASP A 194 0.85 9.41 -10.01
CA ASP A 194 1.16 10.59 -10.84
C ASP A 194 2.68 10.84 -10.90
N ALA A 195 3.40 10.69 -9.79
CA ALA A 195 4.86 10.85 -9.77
C ALA A 195 5.57 9.77 -10.60
N MET A 196 5.06 8.54 -10.59
CA MET A 196 5.59 7.44 -11.40
C MET A 196 5.37 7.66 -12.88
N ASP A 197 4.16 8.08 -13.27
CA ASP A 197 3.81 8.34 -14.67
C ASP A 197 4.63 9.50 -15.23
N ASN A 198 4.76 10.60 -14.47
CA ASN A 198 5.60 11.72 -14.86
C ASN A 198 7.10 11.34 -14.94
N LEU A 199 7.59 10.46 -14.05
CA LEU A 199 8.96 9.95 -14.11
C LEU A 199 9.19 9.07 -15.36
N ALA A 200 8.17 8.34 -15.82
CA ALA A 200 8.24 7.54 -17.04
C ALA A 200 8.26 8.43 -18.30
N LEU A 201 7.51 9.54 -18.30
CA LEU A 201 7.41 10.49 -19.41
C LEU A 201 8.65 11.39 -19.53
N GLU A 202 9.19 11.89 -18.42
CA GLU A 202 10.29 12.84 -18.43
C GLU A 202 11.68 12.19 -18.54
N LYS A 203 12.26 12.20 -19.75
CA LYS A 203 13.61 11.68 -20.01
C LYS A 203 14.74 12.66 -19.65
N LYS A 204 14.49 13.98 -19.65
CA LYS A 204 15.53 15.01 -19.51
C LYS A 204 15.75 15.49 -18.06
N ASN A 205 14.68 15.69 -17.29
CA ASN A 205 14.72 16.22 -15.91
C ASN A 205 14.10 15.25 -14.90
N PHE A 206 14.53 13.98 -14.90
CA PHE A 206 13.95 12.95 -14.02
C PHE A 206 14.20 13.19 -12.51
N ARG A 207 15.20 14.00 -12.13
CA ARG A 207 15.65 14.13 -10.72
C ARG A 207 14.59 14.70 -9.76
N PRO A 208 13.88 15.80 -10.07
CA PRO A 208 12.84 16.33 -9.19
C PRO A 208 11.67 15.35 -9.03
N TRP A 209 11.29 14.67 -10.11
CA TRP A 209 10.24 13.63 -10.08
C TRP A 209 10.65 12.41 -9.27
N ALA A 210 11.89 11.95 -9.38
CA ALA A 210 12.43 10.89 -8.54
C ALA A 210 12.39 11.28 -7.05
N LYS A 211 12.77 12.52 -6.71
CA LYS A 211 12.68 13.03 -5.33
C LYS A 211 11.25 13.12 -4.82
N LYS A 212 10.31 13.63 -5.63
CA LYS A 212 8.88 13.68 -5.31
C LYS A 212 8.31 12.27 -5.10
N LEU A 213 8.61 11.35 -6.00
CA LEU A 213 8.23 9.94 -5.89
C LEU A 213 8.74 9.35 -4.58
N HIS A 214 10.02 9.55 -4.26
CA HIS A 214 10.61 9.05 -3.03
C HIS A 214 9.90 9.59 -1.78
N MET A 215 9.60 10.89 -1.71
CA MET A 215 8.89 11.47 -0.56
C MET A 215 7.46 10.95 -0.42
N ARG A 216 6.72 10.84 -1.53
CA ARG A 216 5.35 10.28 -1.56
C ARG A 216 5.34 8.81 -1.13
N MET A 217 6.33 8.04 -1.61
CA MET A 217 6.56 6.65 -1.27
C MET A 217 6.83 6.45 0.23
N LEU A 218 7.64 7.33 0.84
CA LEU A 218 7.95 7.28 2.26
C LEU A 218 6.72 7.61 3.13
N ALA A 219 5.91 8.58 2.72
CA ALA A 219 4.64 8.88 3.38
C ALA A 219 3.67 7.70 3.31
N PHE A 220 3.54 7.07 2.14
CA PHE A 220 2.71 5.87 1.98
C PHE A 220 3.20 4.72 2.87
N ARG A 221 4.51 4.48 2.94
CA ARG A 221 5.08 3.48 3.85
C ARG A 221 4.73 3.76 5.30
N GLU A 222 4.84 5.00 5.75
CA GLU A 222 4.52 5.36 7.14
C GLU A 222 3.02 5.20 7.44
N CYS A 223 2.16 5.50 6.48
CA CYS A 223 0.73 5.18 6.55
C CYS A 223 0.49 3.67 6.77
N LEU A 224 1.18 2.80 6.02
CA LEU A 224 1.10 1.33 6.20
C LEU A 224 1.64 0.87 7.55
N LEU A 225 2.75 1.45 8.03
CA LEU A 225 3.30 1.16 9.35
C LEU A 225 2.34 1.57 10.47
N THR A 226 1.66 2.71 10.30
CA THR A 226 0.64 3.19 11.22
C THR A 226 -0.56 2.25 11.29
N LEU A 227 -1.00 1.69 10.15
CA LEU A 227 -2.03 0.64 10.14
C LEU A 227 -1.58 -0.61 10.90
N CYS A 228 -0.31 -1.01 10.76
CA CYS A 228 0.23 -2.13 11.53
C CYS A 228 0.24 -1.87 13.04
N THR A 229 0.42 -0.63 13.48
CA THR A 229 0.33 -0.28 14.91
C THR A 229 -1.11 -0.19 15.39
N MET A 230 -2.03 0.31 14.57
CA MET A 230 -3.47 0.29 14.87
C MET A 230 -3.98 -1.13 15.08
N GLN A 231 -3.52 -2.09 14.28
CA GLN A 231 -3.90 -3.50 14.43
C GLN A 231 -3.61 -4.06 15.84
N LYS A 232 -2.57 -3.54 16.52
CA LYS A 232 -2.17 -4.02 17.85
C LYS A 232 -2.97 -3.42 19.00
N ILE A 233 -3.72 -2.34 18.74
CA ILE A 233 -4.45 -1.62 19.78
C ILE A 233 -5.89 -2.15 19.81
N ASN A 234 -6.33 -2.56 21.00
CA ASN A 234 -7.63 -3.18 21.24
C ASN A 234 -8.69 -2.11 21.54
N ASP A 235 -9.05 -1.33 20.51
CA ASP A 235 -10.16 -0.39 20.56
C ASP A 235 -11.11 -0.65 19.38
N ASP A 236 -12.40 -0.83 19.66
CA ASP A 236 -13.40 -1.26 18.68
C ASP A 236 -13.58 -0.27 17.53
N VAL A 237 -13.53 1.04 17.82
CA VAL A 237 -13.64 2.09 16.81
C VAL A 237 -12.43 2.04 15.87
N ASN A 238 -11.23 1.89 16.44
CA ASN A 238 -9.99 1.79 15.69
C ASN A 238 -9.93 0.51 14.86
N GLN A 239 -10.43 -0.61 15.38
CA GLN A 239 -10.49 -1.89 14.66
C GLN A 239 -11.48 -1.84 13.49
N CYS A 240 -12.61 -1.14 13.64
CA CYS A 240 -13.56 -0.92 12.55
C CYS A 240 -12.93 -0.08 11.41
N LEU A 241 -12.28 1.04 11.77
CA LEU A 241 -11.57 1.89 10.82
C LEU A 241 -10.42 1.13 10.13
N PHE A 242 -9.64 0.38 10.91
CA PHE A 242 -8.57 -0.48 10.41
C PHE A 242 -9.10 -1.50 9.39
N LYS A 243 -10.14 -2.25 9.71
CA LYS A 243 -10.75 -3.23 8.78
C LYS A 243 -11.24 -2.56 7.49
N LYS A 244 -11.84 -1.37 7.58
CA LYS A 244 -12.28 -0.60 6.40
C LYS A 244 -11.12 -0.19 5.51
N ILE A 245 -10.05 0.36 6.09
CA ILE A 245 -8.86 0.77 5.33
C ILE A 245 -8.14 -0.46 4.76
N GLN A 246 -8.00 -1.53 5.56
CA GLN A 246 -7.38 -2.79 5.16
C GLN A 246 -8.12 -3.45 3.98
N HIS A 247 -9.45 -3.51 4.04
CA HIS A 247 -10.26 -4.00 2.92
C HIS A 247 -10.01 -3.18 1.65
N ASN A 248 -10.02 -1.86 1.76
CA ASN A 248 -9.77 -1.00 0.60
C ASN A 248 -8.36 -1.22 0.02
N ILE A 249 -7.33 -1.34 0.84
CA ILE A 249 -5.94 -1.57 0.38
C ILE A 249 -5.79 -2.89 -0.39
N PHE A 250 -6.51 -3.95 -0.01
CA PHE A 250 -6.33 -5.27 -0.62
C PHE A 250 -7.32 -5.60 -1.74
N TYR A 251 -8.48 -4.93 -1.80
CA TYR A 251 -9.46 -5.19 -2.87
C TYR A 251 -9.41 -4.17 -4.01
N VAL A 252 -9.07 -2.91 -3.73
CA VAL A 252 -8.98 -1.85 -4.74
C VAL A 252 -7.73 -2.06 -5.59
N MET A 253 -7.89 -2.08 -6.91
CA MET A 253 -6.83 -2.48 -7.85
C MET A 253 -5.60 -1.60 -7.76
N GLU A 254 -5.82 -0.30 -7.63
CA GLU A 254 -4.81 0.75 -7.57
C GLU A 254 -3.84 0.50 -6.41
N PHE A 255 -4.35 0.06 -5.25
CA PHE A 255 -3.49 -0.26 -4.09
C PHE A 255 -2.73 -1.57 -4.26
N ARG A 256 -3.28 -2.55 -5.00
CA ARG A 256 -2.61 -3.85 -5.25
C ARG A 256 -1.45 -3.72 -6.22
N GLU A 257 -1.65 -2.93 -7.26
CA GLU A 257 -0.71 -2.86 -8.36
C GLU A 257 0.42 -1.89 -8.06
N ILE A 258 0.18 -0.82 -7.31
CA ILE A 258 1.18 0.25 -7.12
C ILE A 258 2.50 -0.24 -6.55
N VAL A 259 2.48 -1.14 -5.56
CA VAL A 259 3.68 -1.60 -4.85
C VAL A 259 4.50 -2.50 -5.79
N LEU A 260 3.81 -3.36 -6.54
CA LEU A 260 4.43 -4.20 -7.56
C LEU A 260 4.98 -3.37 -8.71
N HIS A 261 4.20 -2.40 -9.18
CA HIS A 261 4.57 -1.46 -10.24
C HIS A 261 5.83 -0.67 -9.86
N LEU A 262 5.93 -0.22 -8.59
CA LEU A 262 7.10 0.47 -8.06
C LEU A 262 8.35 -0.41 -8.04
N MET A 263 8.21 -1.69 -7.69
CA MET A 263 9.33 -2.65 -7.69
C MET A 263 9.76 -3.02 -9.12
N LEU A 264 8.81 -3.22 -10.03
CA LEU A 264 9.08 -3.65 -11.41
C LEU A 264 9.67 -2.54 -12.28
N ASN A 265 9.22 -1.29 -12.09
CA ASN A 265 9.68 -0.16 -12.91
C ASN A 265 10.89 0.58 -12.33
N PHE A 266 11.64 -0.08 -11.45
CA PHE A 266 12.84 0.50 -10.86
C PHE A 266 13.97 0.63 -11.90
N LYS A 267 14.42 1.87 -12.15
CA LYS A 267 15.56 2.16 -13.04
C LYS A 267 16.77 2.60 -12.23
N GLU A 268 17.83 1.78 -12.22
CA GLU A 268 19.07 2.02 -11.48
C GLU A 268 19.75 3.36 -11.84
N THR A 269 19.57 3.83 -13.07
CA THR A 269 20.18 5.09 -13.54
C THR A 269 19.48 6.35 -13.02
N GLN A 270 18.22 6.23 -12.59
CA GLN A 270 17.37 7.37 -12.22
C GLN A 270 17.16 7.52 -10.72
N VAL A 271 17.37 6.44 -9.95
CA VAL A 271 16.94 6.32 -8.56
C VAL A 271 18.13 6.15 -7.61
N THR A 272 18.05 6.76 -6.41
CA THR A 272 19.08 6.63 -5.36
C THR A 272 19.06 5.24 -4.72
N LYS A 273 20.20 4.82 -4.15
CA LYS A 273 20.27 3.58 -3.36
C LYS A 273 19.34 3.60 -2.14
N SER A 274 19.13 4.76 -1.52
CA SER A 274 18.18 4.92 -0.40
C SER A 274 16.75 4.62 -0.82
N GLN A 275 16.31 5.16 -1.96
CA GLN A 275 14.98 4.87 -2.51
C GLN A 275 14.81 3.38 -2.83
N LEU A 276 15.83 2.69 -3.36
CA LEU A 276 15.76 1.24 -3.57
C LEU A 276 15.52 0.48 -2.26
N ILE A 277 16.29 0.77 -1.22
CA ILE A 277 16.13 0.14 0.10
C ILE A 277 14.71 0.36 0.61
N ASP A 278 14.21 1.60 0.53
CA ASP A 278 12.88 1.94 1.02
C ASP A 278 11.75 1.31 0.17
N THR A 279 11.93 1.17 -1.15
CA THR A 279 11.02 0.43 -2.04
C THR A 279 10.95 -1.05 -1.65
N VAL A 280 12.11 -1.70 -1.43
CA VAL A 280 12.16 -3.11 -1.01
C VAL A 280 11.53 -3.29 0.37
N GLN A 281 11.80 -2.38 1.31
CA GLN A 281 11.18 -2.41 2.64
C GLN A 281 9.65 -2.22 2.57
N MET A 282 9.16 -1.32 1.70
CA MET A 282 7.73 -1.15 1.48
C MET A 282 7.10 -2.41 0.86
N GLY A 283 7.76 -3.01 -0.14
CA GLY A 283 7.32 -4.28 -0.74
C GLY A 283 7.22 -5.40 0.28
N HIS A 284 8.25 -5.56 1.12
CA HIS A 284 8.23 -6.53 2.22
C HIS A 284 7.10 -6.25 3.23
N LEU A 285 6.90 -4.99 3.64
CA LEU A 285 5.83 -4.60 4.53
C LEU A 285 4.45 -4.92 3.95
N TYR A 286 4.22 -4.58 2.68
CA TYR A 286 2.98 -4.85 1.97
C TYR A 286 2.69 -6.35 1.91
N MET A 287 3.67 -7.16 1.47
CA MET A 287 3.52 -8.62 1.38
C MET A 287 3.27 -9.25 2.75
N ARG A 288 3.94 -8.77 3.80
CA ARG A 288 3.71 -9.26 5.17
C ARG A 288 2.31 -8.93 5.69
N MET A 289 1.78 -7.74 5.38
CA MET A 289 0.38 -7.41 5.72
C MET A 289 -0.60 -8.23 4.88
N PHE A 290 -0.30 -8.45 3.60
CA PHE A 290 -1.11 -9.26 2.70
C PHE A 290 -1.18 -10.70 3.17
N GLU A 291 -0.06 -11.31 3.56
CA GLU A 291 -0.02 -12.67 4.11
C GLU A 291 -0.92 -12.80 5.36
N LYS A 292 -0.86 -11.84 6.28
CA LYS A 292 -1.73 -11.81 7.47
C LYS A 292 -3.20 -11.67 7.12
N PHE A 293 -3.52 -10.86 6.11
CA PHE A 293 -4.89 -10.71 5.63
C PHE A 293 -5.38 -12.01 4.96
N CYS A 294 -4.52 -12.67 4.19
CA CYS A 294 -4.83 -13.93 3.51
C CYS A 294 -5.06 -15.11 4.45
N ARG A 295 -4.45 -15.08 5.64
CA ARG A 295 -4.74 -16.05 6.72
C ARG A 295 -6.15 -15.88 7.31
N GLY A 296 -6.83 -14.77 7.03
CA GLY A 296 -8.23 -14.53 7.40
C GLY A 296 -9.23 -14.94 6.31
N THR A 297 -10.49 -14.50 6.45
CA THR A 297 -11.54 -14.74 5.45
C THR A 297 -11.34 -13.90 4.20
N VAL A 298 -10.63 -14.44 3.21
CA VAL A 298 -10.48 -13.82 1.88
C VAL A 298 -11.68 -14.18 1.01
N PHE A 299 -12.37 -13.16 0.50
CA PHE A 299 -13.31 -13.35 -0.60
C PHE A 299 -12.53 -13.30 -1.90
N VAL A 300 -12.08 -14.46 -2.38
CA VAL A 300 -11.54 -14.56 -3.74
C VAL A 300 -12.72 -14.39 -4.68
N GLN A 301 -12.74 -13.29 -5.44
CA GLN A 301 -13.54 -13.26 -6.67
C GLN A 301 -12.94 -14.31 -7.59
N CYS A 302 -13.43 -15.55 -7.51
CA CYS A 302 -13.11 -16.55 -8.52
C CYS A 302 -13.52 -15.92 -9.85
N PRO A 303 -12.57 -15.60 -10.75
CA PRO A 303 -12.95 -15.17 -12.09
C PRO A 303 -13.82 -16.31 -12.61
N LYS A 304 -15.08 -16.00 -12.93
CA LYS A 304 -15.96 -16.98 -13.55
C LYS A 304 -15.17 -17.49 -14.74
N GLY A 305 -14.70 -18.73 -14.65
CA GLY A 305 -14.03 -19.40 -15.75
C GLY A 305 -14.90 -19.18 -16.98
N LYS A 306 -14.28 -19.00 -18.15
CA LYS A 306 -14.97 -18.96 -19.45
C LYS A 306 -15.65 -20.32 -19.70
N GLY A 307 -16.65 -20.63 -18.90
CA GLY A 307 -17.60 -21.71 -19.06
C GLY A 307 -18.69 -21.16 -19.94
N ARG A 308 -18.57 -21.46 -21.23
CA ARG A 308 -19.64 -22.02 -22.06
C ARG A 308 -21.04 -21.52 -21.66
N LYS A 309 -21.57 -20.58 -22.45
CA LYS A 309 -22.96 -20.09 -22.42
C LYS A 309 -23.93 -21.18 -21.93
N LYS A 310 -24.41 -21.05 -20.69
CA LYS A 310 -25.73 -21.54 -20.29
C LYS A 310 -26.43 -20.47 -19.43
N SER A 311 -27.70 -20.31 -19.80
CA SER A 311 -28.73 -19.34 -19.45
C SER A 311 -28.86 -18.86 -17.99
N LYS A 312 -29.19 -17.56 -17.90
CA LYS A 312 -30.15 -16.85 -17.01
C LYS A 312 -30.14 -17.09 -15.48
N LYS A 313 -29.87 -15.96 -14.78
CA LYS A 313 -30.47 -15.39 -13.55
C LYS A 313 -30.63 -16.27 -12.28
N SER A 314 -29.93 -15.86 -11.21
CA SER A 314 -30.32 -16.08 -9.80
C SER A 314 -30.30 -14.72 -9.08
N LYS A 315 -31.45 -14.12 -8.71
CA LYS A 315 -32.27 -14.26 -7.49
C LYS A 315 -31.51 -14.04 -6.17
N LYS A 316 -31.90 -12.97 -5.47
CA LYS A 316 -31.66 -12.70 -4.04
C LYS A 316 -32.34 -13.78 -3.17
N PRO A 317 -31.85 -14.05 -1.95
CA PRO A 317 -32.30 -15.17 -1.14
C PRO A 317 -33.64 -14.83 -0.47
N ILE A 318 -34.70 -15.55 -0.86
CA ILE A 318 -35.97 -15.60 -0.14
C ILE A 318 -35.99 -16.87 0.69
N GLN A 319 -36.35 -16.71 1.96
CA GLN A 319 -36.51 -17.76 2.96
C GLN A 319 -37.38 -18.90 2.40
N LYS A 320 -36.87 -20.13 2.54
CA LYS A 320 -37.59 -21.36 2.19
C LYS A 320 -38.78 -21.55 3.13
N LYS A 321 -39.98 -21.16 2.71
CA LYS A 321 -41.21 -21.84 3.15
C LYS A 321 -41.41 -23.05 2.24
N ALA A 322 -41.58 -24.22 2.84
CA ALA A 322 -41.77 -25.47 2.12
C ALA A 322 -43.00 -25.37 1.20
N THR A 323 -42.78 -25.30 -0.10
CA THR A 323 -43.82 -25.42 -1.12
C THR A 323 -44.27 -26.88 -1.14
N LYS A 324 -45.54 -27.13 -0.79
CA LYS A 324 -46.22 -28.42 -1.01
C LYS A 324 -46.04 -28.83 -2.48
N SER A 325 -45.81 -30.10 -2.73
CA SER A 325 -45.57 -30.64 -4.08
C SER A 325 -46.78 -30.34 -4.97
N TRP A 326 -46.55 -29.99 -6.24
CA TRP A 326 -47.60 -29.71 -7.23
C TRP A 326 -48.68 -30.81 -7.28
N GLY A 327 -48.31 -32.06 -6.98
CA GLY A 327 -49.24 -33.19 -6.94
C GLY A 327 -50.36 -33.07 -5.90
N GLU A 328 -50.12 -32.44 -4.75
CA GLU A 328 -51.15 -32.22 -3.72
C GLU A 328 -52.09 -31.07 -4.10
N ILE A 329 -51.51 -30.02 -4.69
CA ILE A 329 -52.22 -28.83 -5.15
C ILE A 329 -53.10 -29.18 -6.38
N SER A 330 -52.61 -30.01 -7.30
CA SER A 330 -53.35 -30.39 -8.50
C SER A 330 -54.63 -31.17 -8.20
N GLY A 331 -54.62 -32.04 -7.18
CA GLY A 331 -55.80 -32.79 -6.77
C GLY A 331 -56.92 -31.88 -6.26
N GLN A 332 -56.57 -30.93 -5.39
CA GLN A 332 -57.54 -29.97 -4.81
C GLN A 332 -58.08 -28.99 -5.86
N ILE A 333 -57.25 -28.52 -6.79
CA ILE A 333 -57.68 -27.66 -7.89
C ILE A 333 -58.61 -28.41 -8.84
N HIS A 334 -58.35 -29.69 -9.13
CA HIS A 334 -59.19 -30.49 -10.01
C HIS A 334 -60.60 -30.71 -9.43
N GLU A 335 -60.71 -30.97 -8.13
CA GLU A 335 -62.00 -31.11 -7.44
C GLU A 335 -62.80 -29.78 -7.44
N ILE A 336 -62.12 -28.64 -7.28
CA ILE A 336 -62.75 -27.31 -7.30
C ILE A 336 -63.13 -26.89 -8.74
N LEU A 337 -62.36 -27.31 -9.76
CA LEU A 337 -62.68 -27.06 -11.17
C LEU A 337 -63.93 -27.82 -11.63
N THR A 338 -64.15 -29.02 -11.09
CA THR A 338 -65.30 -29.89 -11.42
C THR A 338 -66.57 -29.52 -10.67
N LYS A 339 -66.46 -28.84 -9.51
CA LYS A 339 -67.61 -28.20 -8.85
C LYS A 339 -67.96 -26.88 -9.57
N GLU A 340 -69.23 -26.71 -9.93
CA GLU A 340 -69.73 -25.42 -10.42
C GLU A 340 -69.84 -24.42 -9.26
N LEU A 341 -68.77 -23.65 -9.01
CA LEU A 341 -68.87 -22.47 -8.16
C LEU A 341 -69.75 -21.40 -8.83
N ALA A 342 -70.67 -20.82 -8.04
CA ALA A 342 -71.50 -19.69 -8.44
C ALA A 342 -70.61 -18.52 -8.90
N LYS A 343 -71.01 -17.85 -9.99
CA LYS A 343 -70.31 -16.67 -10.51
C LYS A 343 -70.39 -15.56 -9.47
N ASP A 344 -69.24 -15.11 -8.99
CA ASP A 344 -69.13 -13.91 -8.18
C ASP A 344 -68.75 -12.75 -9.13
N ASP A 345 -69.74 -11.92 -9.48
CA ASP A 345 -69.60 -10.79 -10.41
C ASP A 345 -68.68 -9.67 -9.86
N SER A 346 -68.20 -9.80 -8.62
CA SER A 346 -67.25 -8.86 -8.00
C SER A 346 -65.79 -9.02 -8.50
N ILE A 347 -65.48 -10.05 -9.30
CA ILE A 347 -64.12 -10.33 -9.76
C ILE A 347 -63.96 -9.93 -11.24
N MET A 348 -63.41 -8.74 -11.49
CA MET A 348 -62.99 -8.30 -12.82
C MET A 348 -61.47 -8.44 -13.00
N PRO A 349 -60.99 -9.36 -13.86
CA PRO A 349 -59.56 -9.57 -14.11
C PRO A 349 -58.95 -8.55 -15.08
N PHE A 350 -59.76 -7.90 -15.91
CA PHE A 350 -59.33 -6.83 -16.82
C PHE A 350 -60.04 -5.53 -16.45
N ASP A 351 -59.26 -4.45 -16.36
CA ASP A 351 -59.77 -3.12 -16.02
C ASP A 351 -59.85 -2.27 -17.30
N ALA A 352 -61.07 -2.07 -17.78
CA ALA A 352 -61.35 -1.32 -19.00
C ALA A 352 -61.07 0.19 -18.88
N ALA A 353 -60.90 0.72 -17.65
CA ALA A 353 -60.53 2.11 -17.41
C ALA A 353 -59.02 2.31 -17.20
N SER A 354 -58.21 1.25 -17.30
CA SER A 354 -56.76 1.31 -17.09
C SER A 354 -56.01 1.63 -18.39
N ASP A 355 -55.08 2.58 -18.33
CA ASP A 355 -54.20 2.99 -19.45
C ASP A 355 -53.18 1.90 -19.88
N LYS A 356 -53.18 0.73 -19.23
CA LYS A 356 -52.25 -0.37 -19.54
C LYS A 356 -52.76 -1.25 -20.70
N PRO A 357 -51.88 -1.65 -21.64
CA PRO A 357 -52.27 -2.57 -22.71
C PRO A 357 -52.69 -3.93 -22.15
N ILE A 358 -53.61 -4.60 -22.85
CA ILE A 358 -54.24 -5.87 -22.44
C ILE A 358 -53.19 -6.97 -22.13
N ASP A 359 -52.08 -6.99 -22.88
CA ASP A 359 -51.01 -7.97 -22.67
C ASP A 359 -50.35 -7.83 -21.29
N ASP A 360 -50.12 -6.61 -20.81
CA ASP A 360 -49.56 -6.37 -19.47
C ASP A 360 -50.58 -6.68 -18.36
N GLN A 361 -51.87 -6.41 -18.62
CA GLN A 361 -52.95 -6.80 -17.69
C GLN A 361 -53.07 -8.33 -17.60
N SER A 362 -52.81 -9.06 -18.68
CA SER A 362 -52.80 -10.52 -18.68
C SER A 362 -51.65 -11.09 -17.84
N GLU A 363 -50.46 -10.48 -17.86
CA GLU A 363 -49.35 -10.87 -16.99
C GLU A 363 -49.66 -10.59 -15.52
N ASP A 364 -50.26 -9.44 -15.22
CA ASP A 364 -50.65 -9.07 -13.86
C ASP A 364 -51.75 -10.03 -13.33
N CYS A 365 -52.72 -10.41 -14.15
CA CYS A 365 -53.74 -11.41 -13.83
C CYS A 365 -53.13 -12.81 -13.60
N MET A 366 -52.14 -13.22 -14.40
CA MET A 366 -51.42 -14.47 -14.15
C MET A 366 -50.67 -14.43 -12.82
N ARG A 367 -50.03 -13.30 -12.48
CA ARG A 367 -49.32 -13.14 -11.20
C ARG A 367 -50.26 -13.18 -10.00
N THR A 368 -51.45 -12.59 -10.09
CA THR A 368 -52.45 -12.66 -9.03
C THR A 368 -52.98 -14.08 -8.86
N ILE A 369 -53.26 -14.81 -9.95
CA ILE A 369 -53.63 -16.24 -9.90
C ILE A 369 -52.52 -17.05 -9.22
N PHE A 370 -51.25 -16.88 -9.63
CA PHE A 370 -50.13 -17.59 -9.00
C PHE A 370 -49.98 -17.22 -7.52
N SER A 371 -50.15 -15.95 -7.14
CA SER A 371 -50.13 -15.52 -5.74
C SER A 371 -51.24 -16.21 -4.93
N LEU A 372 -52.46 -16.28 -5.50
CA LEU A 372 -53.61 -16.93 -4.85
C LEU A 372 -53.38 -18.43 -4.65
N LEU A 373 -52.78 -19.11 -5.63
CA LEU A 373 -52.37 -20.52 -5.52
C LEU A 373 -51.31 -20.74 -4.43
N HIS A 374 -50.36 -19.82 -4.29
CA HIS A 374 -49.36 -19.90 -3.21
C HIS A 374 -49.94 -19.58 -1.83
N SER A 375 -51.07 -18.86 -1.77
CA SER A 375 -51.79 -18.53 -0.54
C SER A 375 -52.87 -19.55 -0.14
N GLU A 376 -52.93 -20.71 -0.81
CA GLU A 376 -53.88 -21.82 -0.60
C GLU A 376 -55.37 -21.43 -0.79
N ARG A 377 -55.65 -20.32 -1.49
CA ARG A 377 -57.01 -19.86 -1.82
C ARG A 377 -57.41 -20.33 -3.22
N PHE A 378 -57.66 -21.63 -3.36
CA PHE A 378 -57.89 -22.27 -4.65
C PHE A 378 -59.21 -21.86 -5.32
N GLU A 379 -60.29 -21.65 -4.56
CA GLU A 379 -61.60 -21.23 -5.08
C GLU A 379 -61.53 -19.88 -5.81
N ARG A 380 -60.90 -18.88 -5.19
CA ARG A 380 -60.72 -17.56 -5.81
C ARG A 380 -59.79 -17.62 -7.01
N ALA A 381 -58.73 -18.43 -6.97
CA ALA A 381 -57.85 -18.62 -8.12
C ALA A 381 -58.60 -19.20 -9.33
N VAL A 382 -59.50 -20.16 -9.10
CA VAL A 382 -60.35 -20.74 -10.16
C VAL A 382 -61.39 -19.74 -10.67
N LEU A 383 -61.99 -18.92 -9.80
CA LEU A 383 -62.90 -17.85 -10.23
C LEU A 383 -62.19 -16.79 -11.09
N TYR A 384 -60.99 -16.35 -10.70
CA TYR A 384 -60.17 -15.43 -11.52
C TYR A 384 -59.82 -16.06 -12.87
N LEU A 385 -59.50 -17.35 -12.91
CA LEU A 385 -59.21 -18.06 -14.15
C LEU A 385 -60.45 -18.23 -15.05
N ARG A 386 -61.64 -18.44 -14.47
CA ARG A 386 -62.90 -18.48 -15.22
C ARG A 386 -63.34 -17.10 -15.71
N ALA A 387 -63.09 -16.04 -14.95
CA ALA A 387 -63.42 -14.67 -15.34
C ALA A 387 -62.45 -14.10 -16.39
N ALA A 388 -61.21 -14.62 -16.46
CA ALA A 388 -60.19 -14.21 -17.42
C ALA A 388 -60.25 -14.97 -18.76
N ARG A 389 -61.12 -15.98 -18.84
CA ARG A 389 -61.43 -16.72 -20.07
C ARG A 389 -62.59 -16.05 -20.79
#